data_AF-A0A1Y5IHF5-F1
#
_entry.id   AF-A0A1Y5IHF5-F1
#
_cell.length_a   1.000
_cell.length_b   1.000
_cell.length_c   1.000
_cell.angle_alpha   90.00
_cell.angle_beta   90.00
_cell.angle_gamma   90.00
#
_symmetry.space_group_name_H-M   'P 1'
#
loop_
_entity.id
_entity.type
_entity.pdbx_description
1 polymer ?
#
loop_
_entity_poly.entity_id
_entity_poly.type
_entity_poly.pdbx_seq_one_letter_code
_entity_poly.pdbx_strand_id
1 'polypeptide(L)'
;MRKLQSADQPIPSTSNFDVKALRGRLVHGTCGWAAKSQILSFYTKDEASTGERRLPRYAERFGCVEVDSTTYAIPQREIVQRWVDATPEGFSFIVKAFGAFCASSVDARNLPRDIREMCGTPSGRVRYASMSPRAKDALWERFNVALAPIIDAGKLGCVVFQFHLSQPPSESLRAHVLDCQARLSGARVAVEFRNRDWITGSVGDETVCWAKENDLLLVAADELEHETFQRDREQSGLPPGAIRRRMFTRLEKTVDWGSLIRVHRRYGTKERILDDGEIGFWVEQLAGFDAPQNGPVWVAWGTEWLDAPLTNANALDKAAGEAWSFDWYGTRSSRARPKSSAAESSSIARLFAAAPPRSKNDAARVIASTEKRVKPKTLSACWARADATEANPSP
;
A
#
# COMPACT_ATOMS: atom_id res chain seq x y z
N MET A 1 -25.85 35.24 -18.23
CA MET A 1 -26.23 33.82 -18.33
C MET A 1 -25.61 33.23 -19.60
N ARG A 2 -24.43 32.61 -19.51
CA ARG A 2 -23.82 31.81 -20.59
C ARG A 2 -23.93 30.35 -20.17
N LYS A 3 -24.61 29.54 -20.98
CA LYS A 3 -24.77 28.10 -20.80
C LYS A 3 -23.38 27.44 -20.90
N LEU A 4 -22.96 26.78 -19.82
CA LEU A 4 -21.88 25.79 -19.85
C LEU A 4 -22.41 24.56 -20.61
N GLN A 5 -21.83 24.28 -21.77
CA GLN A 5 -22.05 23.02 -22.47
C GLN A 5 -21.25 21.92 -21.77
N SER A 6 -21.92 20.79 -21.57
CA SER A 6 -21.44 19.57 -20.95
C SER A 6 -20.22 19.00 -21.68
N ALA A 7 -19.09 18.90 -20.97
CA ALA A 7 -17.98 18.04 -21.35
C ALA A 7 -18.09 16.74 -20.55
N ASP A 8 -19.01 15.87 -20.97
CA ASP A 8 -19.13 14.51 -20.45
C ASP A 8 -19.13 13.57 -21.65
N GLN A 9 -17.96 13.06 -22.00
CA GLN A 9 -17.80 11.73 -22.59
C GLN A 9 -16.40 11.22 -22.21
N PRO A 10 -16.28 10.18 -21.37
CA PRO A 10 -14.99 9.58 -21.08
C PRO A 10 -14.39 8.96 -22.34
N ILE A 11 -13.08 9.13 -22.51
CA ILE A 11 -12.29 8.44 -23.53
C ILE A 11 -12.45 6.93 -23.28
N PRO A 12 -12.83 6.10 -24.28
CA PRO A 12 -13.03 4.67 -24.06
C PRO A 12 -11.73 4.02 -23.59
N SER A 13 -11.76 3.43 -22.39
CA SER A 13 -10.72 2.51 -21.93
C SER A 13 -10.62 1.36 -22.92
N THR A 14 -9.45 1.14 -23.50
CA THR A 14 -9.17 0.02 -24.40
C THR A 14 -8.96 -1.30 -23.64
N SER A 15 -9.17 -1.32 -22.32
CA SER A 15 -9.07 -2.50 -21.48
C SER A 15 -10.47 -3.00 -21.12
N ASN A 16 -10.69 -4.31 -21.26
CA ASN A 16 -11.96 -4.98 -20.96
C ASN A 16 -12.07 -5.36 -19.47
N PHE A 17 -11.39 -4.69 -18.52
CA PHE A 17 -11.43 -5.12 -17.12
C PHE A 17 -12.82 -4.81 -16.53
N ASP A 18 -13.55 -5.86 -16.16
CA ASP A 18 -14.86 -5.68 -15.53
C ASP A 18 -14.66 -5.31 -14.05
N VAL A 19 -14.64 -4.01 -13.77
CA VAL A 19 -14.57 -3.48 -12.40
C VAL A 19 -15.71 -3.96 -11.51
N LYS A 20 -16.83 -4.43 -12.06
CA LYS A 20 -17.94 -5.00 -11.28
C LYS A 20 -17.57 -6.33 -10.63
N ALA A 21 -16.59 -7.05 -11.18
CA ALA A 21 -16.10 -8.30 -10.60
C ALA A 21 -15.42 -8.10 -9.22
N LEU A 22 -15.05 -6.86 -8.88
CA LEU A 22 -14.46 -6.51 -7.59
C LEU A 22 -15.50 -6.26 -6.49
N ARG A 23 -16.80 -6.15 -6.81
CA ARG A 23 -17.84 -5.76 -5.85
C ARG A 23 -17.98 -6.78 -4.73
N GLY A 24 -17.87 -6.30 -3.49
CA GLY A 24 -17.91 -7.12 -2.28
C GLY A 24 -16.76 -8.12 -2.13
N ARG A 25 -15.74 -8.06 -3.00
CA ARG A 25 -14.60 -8.98 -2.96
C ARG A 25 -13.41 -8.40 -2.23
N LEU A 26 -12.61 -9.28 -1.65
CA LEU A 26 -11.32 -8.94 -1.06
C LEU A 26 -10.34 -8.54 -2.17
N VAL A 27 -9.81 -7.32 -2.08
CA VAL A 27 -8.76 -6.83 -2.97
C VAL A 27 -7.55 -6.50 -2.11
N HIS A 28 -6.53 -7.34 -2.23
CA HIS A 28 -5.34 -7.25 -1.39
C HIS A 28 -4.32 -6.25 -1.94
N GLY A 29 -3.63 -5.61 -0.99
CA GLY A 29 -2.53 -4.69 -1.22
C GLY A 29 -1.70 -4.52 0.04
N THR A 30 -0.71 -3.65 -0.01
CA THR A 30 0.21 -3.38 1.10
C THR A 30 0.24 -1.89 1.44
N CYS A 31 0.75 -1.54 2.62
CA CYS A 31 0.96 -0.14 3.05
C CYS A 31 2.21 0.50 2.42
N GLY A 32 2.32 0.41 1.10
CA GLY A 32 3.48 0.85 0.32
C GLY A 32 4.01 -0.26 -0.60
N TRP A 33 4.94 0.08 -1.49
CA TRP A 33 5.59 -0.87 -2.41
C TRP A 33 7.10 -0.66 -2.56
N ALA A 34 7.61 0.44 -2.01
CA ALA A 34 8.97 0.92 -2.23
C ALA A 34 9.90 0.69 -1.03
N ALA A 35 9.38 0.16 0.10
CA ALA A 35 10.17 -0.04 1.31
C ALA A 35 11.29 -1.09 1.09
N LYS A 36 12.48 -0.84 1.66
CA LYS A 36 13.62 -1.76 1.54
C LYS A 36 13.40 -3.09 2.26
N SER A 37 12.55 -3.13 3.28
CA SER A 37 12.15 -4.36 3.97
C SER A 37 11.14 -5.19 3.19
N GLN A 38 10.47 -4.57 2.22
CA GLN A 38 9.38 -5.16 1.43
C GLN A 38 9.90 -5.62 0.06
N ILE A 39 10.93 -6.46 0.06
CA ILE A 39 11.41 -7.10 -1.17
C ILE A 39 10.69 -8.43 -1.30
N LEU A 40 9.58 -8.40 -2.04
CA LEU A 40 8.77 -9.57 -2.37
C LEU A 40 9.55 -10.50 -3.30
N SER A 41 9.40 -11.82 -3.12
CA SER A 41 10.19 -12.83 -3.82
C SER A 41 9.96 -12.86 -5.33
N PHE A 42 8.83 -12.31 -5.80
CA PHE A 42 8.49 -12.26 -7.21
C PHE A 42 9.22 -11.16 -8.01
N TYR A 43 9.97 -10.27 -7.34
CA TYR A 43 10.81 -9.28 -8.00
C TYR A 43 12.10 -9.92 -8.52
N THR A 44 12.45 -9.63 -9.76
CA THR A 44 13.81 -9.83 -10.26
C THR A 44 14.78 -8.85 -9.59
N LYS A 45 16.08 -9.12 -9.68
CA LYS A 45 17.12 -8.24 -9.12
C LYS A 45 17.03 -6.81 -9.67
N ASP A 46 16.69 -6.65 -10.95
CA ASP A 46 16.56 -5.34 -11.59
C ASP A 46 15.32 -4.59 -11.11
N GLU A 47 14.17 -5.27 -11.04
CA GLU A 47 12.90 -4.69 -10.57
C GLU A 47 13.00 -4.24 -9.10
N ALA A 48 13.71 -4.99 -8.26
CA ALA A 48 13.85 -4.69 -6.83
C ALA A 48 14.63 -3.39 -6.53
N SER A 49 15.27 -2.77 -7.52
CA SER A 49 16.20 -1.64 -7.33
C SER A 49 15.54 -0.33 -6.89
N THR A 50 14.33 -0.01 -7.37
CA THR A 50 13.63 1.25 -7.06
C THR A 50 12.13 1.04 -6.94
N GLY A 51 11.44 1.88 -6.16
CA GLY A 51 9.98 1.81 -6.04
C GLY A 51 9.25 1.98 -7.38
N GLU A 52 9.79 2.79 -8.28
CA GLU A 52 9.24 2.98 -9.63
C GLU A 52 9.32 1.69 -10.47
N ARG A 53 10.44 0.98 -10.43
CA ARG A 53 10.61 -0.30 -11.14
C ARG A 53 9.82 -1.45 -10.51
N ARG A 54 9.54 -1.38 -9.21
CA ARG A 54 8.72 -2.38 -8.51
C ARG A 54 7.25 -2.29 -8.88
N LEU A 55 6.71 -1.08 -9.09
CA LEU A 55 5.26 -0.85 -9.18
C LEU A 55 4.57 -1.67 -10.30
N PRO A 56 5.10 -1.77 -11.53
CA PRO A 56 4.48 -2.61 -12.56
C PRO A 56 4.36 -4.08 -12.13
N ARG A 57 5.47 -4.65 -11.63
CA ARG A 57 5.52 -6.04 -11.18
C ARG A 57 4.65 -6.29 -9.93
N TYR A 58 4.58 -5.30 -9.04
CA TYR A 58 3.69 -5.29 -7.88
C TYR A 58 2.22 -5.37 -8.30
N ALA A 59 1.82 -4.53 -9.25
CA ALA A 59 0.42 -4.40 -9.68
C ALA A 59 -0.10 -5.62 -10.48
N GLU A 60 0.79 -6.50 -10.92
CA GLU A 60 0.39 -7.84 -11.41
C GLU A 60 -0.10 -8.74 -10.27
N ARG A 61 0.44 -8.61 -9.06
CA ARG A 61 0.18 -9.51 -7.92
C ARG A 61 -0.85 -8.98 -6.94
N PHE A 62 -0.88 -7.67 -6.73
CA PHE A 62 -1.84 -7.00 -5.84
C PHE A 62 -2.76 -6.07 -6.62
N GLY A 63 -4.02 -5.98 -6.21
CA GLY A 63 -5.05 -5.18 -6.86
C GLY A 63 -5.20 -3.78 -6.28
N CYS A 64 -4.58 -3.50 -5.14
CA CYS A 64 -4.53 -2.17 -4.57
C CYS A 64 -3.18 -1.91 -3.89
N VAL A 65 -2.93 -0.65 -3.55
CA VAL A 65 -1.84 -0.26 -2.67
C VAL A 65 -2.23 0.97 -1.85
N GLU A 66 -1.82 1.01 -0.61
CA GLU A 66 -1.89 2.21 0.20
C GLU A 66 -0.62 3.06 0.02
N VAL A 67 -0.81 4.37 -0.23
CA VAL A 67 0.26 5.33 -0.47
C VAL A 67 0.50 6.12 0.82
N ASP A 68 1.52 5.72 1.59
CA ASP A 68 1.89 6.38 2.85
C ASP A 68 2.79 7.60 2.66
N SER A 69 3.52 7.66 1.55
CA SER A 69 4.47 8.74 1.27
C SER A 69 3.80 10.12 1.26
N THR A 70 2.54 10.19 0.85
CA THR A 70 1.72 11.41 0.79
C THR A 70 1.46 12.01 2.16
N THR A 71 1.49 11.22 3.25
CA THR A 71 1.44 11.75 4.62
C THR A 71 2.64 12.62 4.95
N TYR A 72 3.80 12.33 4.39
CA TYR A 72 5.05 13.03 4.67
C TYR A 72 5.38 14.11 3.65
N ALA A 73 4.98 13.95 2.39
CA ALA A 73 5.21 14.94 1.35
C ALA A 73 4.14 14.85 0.26
N ILE A 74 3.63 15.99 -0.19
CA ILE A 74 2.73 16.04 -1.36
C ILE A 74 3.58 15.75 -2.61
N PRO A 75 3.30 14.68 -3.38
CA PRO A 75 4.06 14.34 -4.57
C PRO A 75 3.79 15.36 -5.69
N GLN A 76 4.70 15.40 -6.67
CA GLN A 76 4.45 16.12 -7.90
C GLN A 76 3.41 15.39 -8.76
N ARG A 77 2.62 16.13 -9.53
CA ARG A 77 1.59 15.57 -10.44
C ARG A 77 2.20 14.53 -11.39
N GLU A 78 3.40 14.79 -11.90
CA GLU A 78 4.10 13.92 -12.85
C GLU A 78 4.50 12.58 -12.23
N ILE A 79 4.79 12.55 -10.92
CA ILE A 79 5.07 11.31 -10.18
C ILE A 79 3.79 10.47 -10.09
N VAL A 80 2.66 11.12 -9.78
CA VAL A 80 1.36 10.45 -9.68
C VAL A 80 0.89 9.94 -11.05
N GLN A 81 1.14 10.70 -12.12
CA GLN A 81 0.92 10.23 -13.49
C GLN A 81 1.72 8.95 -13.80
N ARG A 82 3.00 8.88 -13.42
CA ARG A 82 3.79 7.65 -13.60
C ARG A 82 3.22 6.46 -12.84
N TRP A 83 2.57 6.66 -11.69
CA TRP A 83 1.86 5.59 -10.98
C TRP A 83 0.64 5.08 -11.76
N VAL A 84 -0.11 6.02 -12.37
CA VAL A 84 -1.23 5.67 -13.26
C VAL A 84 -0.73 4.85 -14.44
N ASP A 85 0.35 5.28 -15.09
CA ASP A 85 0.89 4.62 -16.28
C ASP A 85 1.47 3.23 -15.98
N ALA A 86 2.02 3.05 -14.77
CA ALA A 86 2.64 1.81 -14.32
C ALA A 86 1.66 0.73 -13.84
N THR A 87 0.37 1.05 -13.70
CA THR A 87 -0.63 0.14 -13.11
C THR A 87 -1.73 -0.21 -14.10
N PRO A 88 -2.37 -1.38 -14.00
CA PRO A 88 -3.44 -1.74 -14.93
C PRO A 88 -4.79 -1.11 -14.54
N GLU A 89 -5.77 -1.13 -15.45
CA GLU A 89 -7.15 -0.69 -15.19
C GLU A 89 -7.77 -1.47 -14.02
N GLY A 90 -8.50 -0.83 -13.10
CA GLY A 90 -9.10 -1.49 -11.94
C GLY A 90 -8.16 -1.62 -10.73
N PHE A 91 -6.87 -1.28 -10.89
CA PHE A 91 -5.96 -1.16 -9.76
C PHE A 91 -6.33 0.07 -8.93
N SER A 92 -6.37 -0.07 -7.60
CA SER A 92 -6.79 1.00 -6.68
C SER A 92 -5.62 1.57 -5.87
N PHE A 93 -5.44 2.87 -5.91
CA PHE A 93 -4.61 3.61 -4.94
C PHE A 93 -5.46 4.07 -3.77
N ILE A 94 -5.03 3.75 -2.55
CA ILE A 94 -5.60 4.23 -1.30
C ILE A 94 -4.62 5.27 -0.76
N VAL A 95 -4.92 6.56 -0.93
CA VAL A 95 -3.92 7.61 -0.66
C VAL A 95 -4.08 8.13 0.75
N LYS A 96 -3.01 8.15 1.57
CA LYS A 96 -3.12 8.82 2.87
C LYS A 96 -3.09 10.33 2.69
N ALA A 97 -3.92 11.04 3.44
CA ALA A 97 -3.92 12.49 3.46
C ALA A 97 -2.54 13.03 3.89
N PHE A 98 -2.18 14.21 3.39
CA PHE A 98 -1.00 14.92 3.88
C PHE A 98 -1.14 15.21 5.38
N GLY A 99 -0.11 14.92 6.16
CA GLY A 99 -0.22 14.82 7.62
C GLY A 99 -0.68 16.09 8.34
N ALA A 100 -0.56 17.27 7.70
CA ALA A 100 -1.13 18.50 8.24
C ALA A 100 -2.66 18.45 8.31
N PHE A 101 -3.34 17.81 7.35
CA PHE A 101 -4.80 17.83 7.25
C PHE A 101 -5.50 17.05 8.37
N CYS A 102 -4.85 16.08 9.03
CA CYS A 102 -5.46 15.32 10.13
C CYS A 102 -5.45 16.11 11.47
N ALA A 103 -5.72 17.42 11.43
CA ALA A 103 -5.72 18.35 12.57
C ALA A 103 -4.46 18.26 13.46
N SER A 104 -3.33 17.91 12.83
CA SER A 104 -2.06 17.68 13.52
C SER A 104 -1.12 18.87 13.33
N SER A 105 0.09 18.73 13.87
CA SER A 105 1.23 19.50 13.42
C SER A 105 2.05 18.71 12.41
N VAL A 106 2.71 19.40 11.49
CA VAL A 106 3.66 18.81 10.52
C VAL A 106 5.04 19.42 10.72
N ASP A 107 6.09 18.67 10.43
CA ASP A 107 7.45 19.24 10.37
C ASP A 107 7.50 20.29 9.24
N ALA A 108 7.99 21.50 9.51
CA ALA A 108 8.04 22.57 8.51
C ALA A 108 8.83 22.16 7.26
N ARG A 109 9.81 21.26 7.37
CA ARG A 109 10.60 20.75 6.22
C ARG A 109 9.75 19.97 5.22
N ASN A 110 8.64 19.39 5.68
CA ASN A 110 7.70 18.63 4.84
C ASN A 110 6.69 19.53 4.12
N LEU A 111 6.55 20.80 4.52
CA LEU A 111 5.70 21.75 3.81
C LEU A 111 6.33 22.12 2.46
N PRO A 112 5.53 22.24 1.38
CA PRO A 112 5.98 22.88 0.16
C PRO A 112 6.58 24.26 0.46
N ARG A 113 7.65 24.61 -0.25
CA ARG A 113 8.48 25.79 0.06
C ARG A 113 7.67 27.08 0.19
N ASP A 114 6.79 27.32 -0.77
CA ASP A 114 5.90 28.49 -0.81
C ASP A 114 4.93 28.52 0.38
N ILE A 115 4.36 27.38 0.76
CA ILE A 115 3.49 27.28 1.95
C ILE A 115 4.29 27.52 3.23
N ARG A 116 5.53 27.01 3.30
CA ARG A 116 6.42 27.29 4.44
C ARG A 116 6.76 28.77 4.54
N GLU A 117 6.99 29.45 3.42
CA GLU A 117 7.20 30.90 3.36
C GLU A 117 5.95 31.67 3.82
N MET A 118 4.75 31.25 3.41
CA MET A 118 3.49 31.81 3.92
C MET A 118 3.28 31.62 5.43
N CYS A 119 3.94 30.63 6.03
CA CYS A 119 3.94 30.39 7.48
C CYS A 119 5.05 31.13 8.23
N GLY A 120 5.82 32.02 7.58
CA GLY A 120 6.92 32.76 8.22
C GLY A 120 8.22 31.95 8.35
N THR A 121 8.42 30.94 7.50
CA THR A 121 9.65 30.09 7.47
C THR A 121 10.03 29.45 8.82
N PRO A 122 9.11 28.75 9.51
CA PRO A 122 9.41 28.15 10.79
C PRO A 122 10.43 27.01 10.66
N SER A 123 11.26 26.82 11.69
CA SER A 123 12.26 25.73 11.77
C SER A 123 11.75 24.47 12.48
N GLY A 124 10.59 24.54 13.13
CA GLY A 124 10.01 23.45 13.93
C GLY A 124 8.75 22.83 13.33
N ARG A 125 7.80 22.45 14.21
CA ARG A 125 6.50 21.92 13.79
C ARG A 125 5.49 23.06 13.59
N VAL A 126 4.68 22.97 12.54
CA VAL A 126 3.59 23.91 12.24
C VAL A 126 2.26 23.22 12.51
N ARG A 127 1.42 23.81 13.37
CA ARG A 127 0.05 23.33 13.60
C ARG A 127 -0.85 23.78 12.46
N TYR A 128 -1.64 22.86 11.89
CA TYR A 128 -2.58 23.18 10.82
C TYR A 128 -3.58 24.27 11.23
N ALA A 129 -4.10 24.20 12.46
CA ALA A 129 -5.02 25.20 13.01
C ALA A 129 -4.45 26.63 12.98
N SER A 130 -3.13 26.78 13.12
CA SER A 130 -2.43 28.07 13.17
C SER A 130 -2.07 28.63 11.78
N MET A 131 -2.29 27.89 10.70
CA MET A 131 -2.05 28.37 9.33
C MET A 131 -3.12 29.40 8.92
N SER A 132 -2.70 30.42 8.17
CA SER A 132 -3.64 31.37 7.57
C SER A 132 -4.57 30.67 6.56
N PRO A 133 -5.79 31.19 6.31
CA PRO A 133 -6.70 30.64 5.30
C PRO A 133 -6.01 30.47 3.94
N ARG A 134 -5.27 31.49 3.49
CA ARG A 134 -4.50 31.44 2.23
C ARG A 134 -3.49 30.29 2.17
N ALA A 135 -2.77 30.03 3.27
CA ALA A 135 -1.82 28.92 3.33
C ALA A 135 -2.53 27.56 3.31
N LYS A 136 -3.69 27.43 3.98
CA LYS A 136 -4.51 26.21 3.93
C LYS A 136 -5.03 25.96 2.53
N ASP A 137 -5.58 26.97 1.87
CA ASP A 137 -6.15 26.85 0.52
C ASP A 137 -5.07 26.48 -0.49
N ALA A 138 -3.90 27.12 -0.45
CA ALA A 138 -2.79 26.77 -1.33
C ALA A 138 -2.23 25.36 -1.06
N LEU A 139 -2.25 24.89 0.20
CA LEU A 139 -1.84 23.52 0.53
C LEU A 139 -2.83 22.48 -0.01
N TRP A 140 -4.13 22.74 0.10
CA TRP A 140 -5.19 21.90 -0.47
C TRP A 140 -5.15 21.86 -1.99
N GLU A 141 -4.97 23.02 -2.64
CA GLU A 141 -4.81 23.11 -4.10
C GLU A 141 -3.66 22.22 -4.58
N ARG A 142 -2.50 22.28 -3.92
CA ARG A 142 -1.36 21.41 -4.25
C ARG A 142 -1.69 19.93 -4.11
N PHE A 143 -2.43 19.55 -3.07
CA PHE A 143 -2.82 18.16 -2.87
C PHE A 143 -3.79 17.69 -3.96
N ASN A 144 -4.83 18.49 -4.26
CA ASN A 144 -5.80 18.17 -5.32
C ASN A 144 -5.15 18.08 -6.70
N VAL A 145 -4.25 19.01 -7.05
CA VAL A 145 -3.49 18.98 -8.31
C VAL A 145 -2.63 17.72 -8.42
N ALA A 146 -2.02 17.30 -7.31
CA ALA A 146 -1.21 16.09 -7.28
C ALA A 146 -2.06 14.82 -7.48
N LEU A 147 -3.26 14.76 -6.91
CA LEU A 147 -4.14 13.59 -7.02
C LEU A 147 -4.96 13.53 -8.31
N ALA A 148 -5.11 14.65 -9.02
CA ALA A 148 -5.92 14.70 -10.25
C ALA A 148 -5.64 13.54 -11.24
N PRO A 149 -4.38 13.15 -11.57
CA PRO A 149 -4.13 12.04 -12.49
C PRO A 149 -4.76 10.71 -12.09
N ILE A 150 -4.72 10.32 -10.80
CA ILE A 150 -5.32 9.06 -10.33
C ILE A 150 -6.84 9.16 -10.22
N ILE A 151 -7.39 10.35 -10.00
CA ILE A 151 -8.84 10.61 -10.02
C ILE A 151 -9.34 10.50 -11.46
N ASP A 152 -8.72 11.22 -12.39
CA ASP A 152 -9.07 11.26 -13.81
C ASP A 152 -9.00 9.86 -14.44
N ALA A 153 -8.02 9.04 -14.00
CA ALA A 153 -7.87 7.66 -14.45
C ALA A 153 -8.83 6.65 -13.78
N GLY A 154 -9.67 7.09 -12.83
CA GLY A 154 -10.57 6.20 -12.09
C GLY A 154 -9.87 5.20 -11.18
N LYS A 155 -8.62 5.49 -10.76
CA LYS A 155 -7.77 4.60 -9.96
C LYS A 155 -7.64 5.01 -8.50
N LEU A 156 -8.20 6.15 -8.09
CA LEU A 156 -8.28 6.51 -6.69
C LEU A 156 -9.42 5.74 -6.01
N GLY A 157 -9.09 4.86 -5.06
CA GLY A 157 -10.07 4.19 -4.21
C GLY A 157 -10.68 5.17 -3.20
N CYS A 158 -9.83 5.76 -2.36
CA CYS A 158 -10.19 6.81 -1.41
C CYS A 158 -8.95 7.56 -0.89
N VAL A 159 -9.17 8.69 -0.22
CA VAL A 159 -8.18 9.39 0.60
C VAL A 159 -8.42 9.05 2.08
N VAL A 160 -7.42 8.47 2.74
CA VAL A 160 -7.48 8.07 4.16
C VAL A 160 -6.99 9.20 5.06
N PHE A 161 -7.86 9.68 5.95
CA PHE A 161 -7.53 10.59 7.04
C PHE A 161 -7.40 9.79 8.33
N GLN A 162 -6.16 9.53 8.72
CA GLN A 162 -5.84 8.87 9.97
C GLN A 162 -5.66 9.91 11.09
N PHE A 163 -6.57 9.92 12.07
CA PHE A 163 -6.55 10.81 13.24
C PHE A 163 -5.85 10.17 14.43
N HIS A 164 -5.01 10.93 15.13
CA HIS A 164 -4.13 10.43 16.18
C HIS A 164 -4.89 10.01 17.46
N LEU A 165 -4.30 9.13 18.26
CA LEU A 165 -4.90 8.61 19.51
C LEU A 165 -5.22 9.69 20.56
N SER A 166 -4.58 10.86 20.45
CA SER A 166 -4.82 12.01 21.32
C SER A 166 -6.03 12.85 20.91
N GLN A 167 -6.81 12.42 19.91
CA GLN A 167 -7.97 13.13 19.38
C GLN A 167 -9.25 12.32 19.69
N PRO A 168 -9.87 12.54 20.87
CA PRO A 168 -11.08 11.81 21.27
C PRO A 168 -12.33 12.26 20.48
N PRO A 169 -13.44 11.50 20.59
CA PRO A 169 -14.77 11.90 20.10
C PRO A 169 -15.10 13.35 20.46
N SER A 170 -15.37 14.16 19.43
CA SER A 170 -15.75 15.57 19.61
C SER A 170 -16.43 16.13 18.37
N GLU A 171 -17.39 17.03 18.57
CA GLU A 171 -18.06 17.75 17.49
C GLU A 171 -17.10 18.59 16.64
N SER A 172 -16.07 19.15 17.27
CA SER A 172 -15.05 19.92 16.53
C SER A 172 -14.23 19.03 15.59
N LEU A 173 -13.91 17.79 15.97
CA LEU A 173 -13.21 16.87 15.08
C LEU A 173 -14.14 16.34 13.99
N ARG A 174 -15.42 16.08 14.28
CA ARG A 174 -16.43 15.75 13.25
C ARG A 174 -16.53 16.85 12.21
N ALA A 175 -16.68 18.11 12.64
CA ALA A 175 -16.70 19.26 11.73
C ALA A 175 -15.42 19.39 10.90
N HIS A 176 -14.26 19.12 11.50
CA HIS A 176 -12.98 19.13 10.80
C HIS A 176 -12.87 18.02 9.74
N VAL A 177 -13.42 16.82 10.00
CA VAL A 177 -13.51 15.75 8.99
C VAL A 177 -14.35 16.19 7.79
N LEU A 178 -15.50 16.82 8.03
CA LEU A 178 -16.38 17.29 6.96
C LEU A 178 -15.75 18.45 6.17
N ASP A 179 -14.99 19.35 6.81
CA ASP A 179 -14.19 20.36 6.09
C ASP A 179 -13.12 19.69 5.20
N CYS A 180 -12.44 18.65 5.69
CA CYS A 180 -11.49 17.89 4.89
C CYS A 180 -12.14 17.23 3.67
N GLN A 181 -13.33 16.66 3.83
CA GLN A 181 -14.11 16.08 2.73
C GLN A 181 -14.51 17.14 1.71
N ALA A 182 -15.04 18.28 2.15
CA ALA A 182 -15.46 19.37 1.27
C ALA A 182 -14.31 20.00 0.46
N ARG A 183 -13.07 19.92 0.98
CA ARG A 183 -11.87 20.47 0.33
C ARG A 183 -11.23 19.52 -0.69
N LEU A 184 -11.65 18.26 -0.74
CA LEU A 184 -11.20 17.31 -1.75
C LEU A 184 -12.02 17.46 -3.03
N SER A 185 -11.33 17.63 -4.15
CA SER A 185 -11.97 17.80 -5.47
C SER A 185 -12.49 16.48 -6.03
N GLY A 186 -13.59 15.96 -5.48
CA GLY A 186 -14.29 14.76 -5.98
C GLY A 186 -13.71 13.43 -5.51
N ALA A 187 -12.75 13.44 -4.57
CA ALA A 187 -12.22 12.23 -3.98
C ALA A 187 -13.09 11.71 -2.84
N ARG A 188 -13.24 10.39 -2.78
CA ARG A 188 -13.90 9.69 -1.67
C ARG A 188 -13.03 9.73 -0.41
N VAL A 189 -13.67 9.81 0.75
CA VAL A 189 -13.00 9.94 2.05
C VAL A 189 -13.15 8.67 2.87
N ALA A 190 -12.02 8.22 3.41
CA ALA A 190 -11.96 7.22 4.47
C ALA A 190 -11.38 7.84 5.74
N VAL A 191 -11.93 7.51 6.89
CA VAL A 191 -11.46 7.99 8.20
C VAL A 191 -11.01 6.83 9.08
N GLU A 192 -9.83 6.97 9.66
CA GLU A 192 -9.31 6.05 10.66
C GLU A 192 -9.13 6.78 11.99
N PHE A 193 -9.84 6.33 13.02
CA PHE A 193 -9.69 6.83 14.38
C PHE A 193 -8.79 5.90 15.20
N ARG A 194 -7.64 6.43 15.59
CA ARG A 194 -6.67 5.73 16.44
C ARG A 194 -7.07 5.73 17.91
N ASN A 195 -7.87 6.70 18.33
CA ASN A 195 -8.51 6.69 19.64
C ASN A 195 -9.74 5.77 19.58
N ARG A 196 -9.78 4.73 20.44
CA ARG A 196 -10.81 3.68 20.38
C ARG A 196 -12.17 4.11 20.89
N ASP A 197 -12.26 5.21 21.63
CA ASP A 197 -13.54 5.76 22.10
C ASP A 197 -14.45 6.14 20.91
N TRP A 198 -13.89 6.36 19.71
CA TRP A 198 -14.66 6.59 18.48
C TRP A 198 -15.40 5.35 17.96
N ILE A 199 -15.00 4.14 18.33
CA ILE A 199 -15.52 2.91 17.71
C ILE A 199 -16.10 1.92 18.71
N THR A 200 -15.98 2.18 20.01
CA THR A 200 -16.49 1.31 21.09
C THR A 200 -17.78 1.86 21.70
N GLY A 201 -18.62 0.95 22.21
CA GLY A 201 -19.87 1.30 22.90
C GLY A 201 -20.83 2.15 22.07
N SER A 202 -21.68 2.92 22.74
CA SER A 202 -22.69 3.77 22.10
C SER A 202 -22.07 4.86 21.21
N VAL A 203 -20.90 5.40 21.60
CA VAL A 203 -20.17 6.38 20.79
C VAL A 203 -19.72 5.77 19.46
N GLY A 204 -19.34 4.50 19.47
CA GLY A 204 -19.05 3.75 18.26
C GLY A 204 -20.26 3.66 17.32
N ASP A 205 -21.44 3.38 17.86
CA ASP A 205 -22.67 3.29 17.07
C ASP A 205 -23.07 4.66 16.49
N GLU A 206 -22.97 5.72 17.28
CA GLU A 206 -23.16 7.11 16.83
C GLU A 206 -22.15 7.51 15.74
N THR A 207 -20.92 7.04 15.82
CA THR A 207 -19.87 7.30 14.83
C THR A 207 -20.18 6.57 13.52
N VAL A 208 -20.68 5.34 13.58
CA VAL A 208 -21.12 4.59 12.38
C VAL A 208 -22.31 5.29 11.71
N CYS A 209 -23.32 5.72 12.47
CA CYS A 209 -24.46 6.46 11.93
C CYS A 209 -24.02 7.76 11.25
N TRP A 210 -23.19 8.56 11.93
CA TRP A 210 -22.66 9.79 11.37
C TRP A 210 -21.80 9.56 10.12
N ALA A 211 -20.98 8.51 10.10
CA ALA A 211 -20.19 8.17 8.91
C ALA A 211 -21.09 7.81 7.72
N LYS A 212 -22.17 7.03 7.96
CA LYS A 212 -23.19 6.71 6.94
C LYS A 212 -23.90 7.95 6.39
N GLU A 213 -24.31 8.85 7.28
CA GLU A 213 -25.02 10.09 6.91
C GLU A 213 -24.16 11.03 6.06
N ASN A 214 -22.84 10.94 6.15
CA ASN A 214 -21.91 11.84 5.48
C ASN A 214 -21.07 11.17 4.37
N ASP A 215 -21.43 9.94 3.95
CA ASP A 215 -20.68 9.17 2.93
C ASP A 215 -19.18 9.03 3.25
N LEU A 216 -18.87 8.70 4.51
CA LEU A 216 -17.51 8.50 5.00
C LEU A 216 -17.25 7.01 5.22
N LEU A 217 -16.17 6.47 4.63
CA LEU A 217 -15.72 5.12 4.91
C LEU A 217 -15.03 5.08 6.27
N LEU A 218 -15.59 4.35 7.23
CA LEU A 218 -14.93 4.06 8.51
C LEU A 218 -13.94 2.89 8.35
N VAL A 219 -12.65 3.15 8.57
CA VAL A 219 -11.58 2.16 8.37
C VAL A 219 -11.52 1.16 9.52
N ALA A 220 -11.49 -0.12 9.19
CA ALA A 220 -11.29 -1.21 10.14
C ALA A 220 -9.80 -1.45 10.37
N ALA A 221 -9.24 -0.82 11.41
CA ALA A 221 -7.81 -0.87 11.71
C ALA A 221 -7.47 -1.82 12.87
N ASP A 222 -6.64 -2.82 12.60
CA ASP A 222 -6.12 -3.77 13.60
C ASP A 222 -4.80 -3.28 14.22
N GLU A 223 -4.79 -3.10 15.54
CA GLU A 223 -3.66 -2.51 16.29
C GLU A 223 -3.48 -3.19 17.65
N LEU A 224 -2.30 -3.00 18.27
CA LEU A 224 -2.08 -3.39 19.67
C LEU A 224 -2.12 -2.20 20.62
N GLU A 225 -2.63 -2.44 21.82
CA GLU A 225 -2.79 -1.44 22.88
C GLU A 225 -1.46 -0.74 23.18
N HIS A 226 -0.39 -1.51 23.41
CA HIS A 226 0.92 -0.97 23.75
C HIS A 226 1.58 -0.14 22.63
N GLU A 227 1.19 -0.33 21.36
CA GLU A 227 1.70 0.46 20.23
C GLU A 227 1.13 1.88 20.23
N THR A 228 0.00 2.10 20.90
CA THR A 228 -0.65 3.41 20.99
C THR A 228 -0.09 4.29 22.12
N PHE A 229 0.71 3.74 23.04
CA PHE A 229 1.22 4.50 24.21
C PHE A 229 2.68 4.96 24.09
N GLN A 230 3.40 4.56 23.04
CA GLN A 230 4.81 4.91 22.88
C GLN A 230 4.99 6.31 22.30
N ARG A 231 5.64 7.19 23.07
CA ARG A 231 5.89 8.60 22.68
C ARG A 231 6.99 8.76 21.63
N ASP A 232 7.92 7.81 21.56
CA ASP A 232 9.14 7.94 20.76
C ASP A 232 8.88 7.78 19.25
N ARG A 233 7.76 7.17 18.83
CA ARG A 233 7.52 6.72 17.45
C ARG A 233 8.66 5.84 16.90
N GLU A 234 9.67 5.49 17.70
CA GLU A 234 10.88 4.77 17.31
C GLU A 234 10.64 3.27 17.26
N GLN A 235 9.57 2.80 17.89
CA GLN A 235 9.15 1.40 17.87
C GLN A 235 10.21 0.45 18.49
N SER A 236 10.69 0.80 19.69
CA SER A 236 11.92 0.39 20.39
C SER A 236 11.98 -0.92 21.27
N GLY A 237 11.19 -1.98 21.09
CA GLY A 237 10.93 -3.04 22.13
C GLY A 237 9.54 -3.05 22.87
N LEU A 238 8.76 -4.15 22.83
CA LEU A 238 7.62 -4.32 23.74
C LEU A 238 8.27 -4.28 25.11
N PRO A 239 7.91 -3.35 26.02
CA PRO A 239 8.62 -3.25 27.28
C PRO A 239 8.70 -4.63 27.94
N PRO A 240 9.88 -5.10 28.41
CA PRO A 240 9.99 -6.42 29.00
C PRO A 240 8.88 -6.66 30.04
N GLY A 241 8.12 -7.74 29.87
CA GLY A 241 6.99 -8.09 30.73
C GLY A 241 5.62 -7.50 30.33
N ALA A 242 5.53 -6.65 29.31
CA ALA A 242 4.23 -6.19 28.82
C ALA A 242 3.51 -7.29 28.02
N ILE A 243 2.17 -7.28 28.07
CA ILE A 243 1.32 -8.26 27.40
C ILE A 243 0.84 -7.68 26.07
N ARG A 244 0.88 -8.48 25.00
CA ARG A 244 0.26 -8.11 23.72
C ARG A 244 -1.24 -8.14 23.87
N ARG A 245 -1.87 -6.96 23.90
CA ARG A 245 -3.32 -6.81 23.94
C ARG A 245 -3.78 -6.20 22.64
N ARG A 246 -4.66 -6.91 21.95
CA ARG A 246 -5.25 -6.44 20.71
C ARG A 246 -6.30 -5.37 21.04
N MET A 247 -6.25 -4.28 20.31
CA MET A 247 -7.27 -3.25 20.41
C MET A 247 -8.55 -3.72 19.73
N PHE A 248 -9.70 -3.28 20.26
CA PHE A 248 -10.97 -3.48 19.59
C PHE A 248 -10.90 -2.98 18.14
N THR A 249 -11.38 -3.81 17.21
CA THR A 249 -11.43 -3.56 15.78
C THR A 249 -12.88 -3.64 15.35
N ARG A 250 -13.35 -2.69 14.54
CA ARG A 250 -14.74 -2.60 14.09
C ARG A 250 -14.79 -2.56 12.57
N LEU A 251 -15.49 -3.52 11.97
CA LEU A 251 -15.74 -3.58 10.52
C LEU A 251 -17.22 -3.32 10.26
N GLU A 252 -17.53 -2.20 9.61
CA GLU A 252 -18.90 -1.71 9.41
C GLU A 252 -19.08 -1.15 8.00
N LYS A 253 -20.20 -1.49 7.35
CA LYS A 253 -20.51 -0.93 6.04
C LYS A 253 -21.10 0.45 6.24
N THR A 254 -20.23 1.45 6.18
CA THR A 254 -20.58 2.87 6.29
C THR A 254 -20.88 3.51 4.93
N VAL A 255 -20.38 2.91 3.85
CA VAL A 255 -20.60 3.34 2.46
C VAL A 255 -20.70 2.12 1.54
N ASP A 256 -21.40 2.25 0.40
CA ASP A 256 -21.53 1.14 -0.57
C ASP A 256 -20.42 1.10 -1.62
N TRP A 257 -19.63 2.17 -1.77
CA TRP A 257 -18.58 2.25 -2.78
C TRP A 257 -17.28 1.53 -2.39
N GLY A 258 -17.17 1.01 -1.16
CA GLY A 258 -16.04 0.20 -0.74
C GLY A 258 -15.97 -0.01 0.77
N SER A 259 -14.99 -0.78 1.21
CA SER A 259 -14.63 -0.95 2.62
C SER A 259 -13.12 -1.14 2.74
N LEU A 260 -12.52 -0.75 3.85
CA LEU A 260 -11.07 -0.80 4.03
C LEU A 260 -10.70 -1.46 5.35
N ILE A 261 -9.99 -2.57 5.24
CA ILE A 261 -9.33 -3.26 6.35
C ILE A 261 -7.85 -2.88 6.31
N ARG A 262 -7.34 -2.32 7.41
CA ARG A 262 -5.91 -2.03 7.59
C ARG A 262 -5.33 -2.92 8.67
N VAL A 263 -4.42 -3.82 8.28
CA VAL A 263 -3.72 -4.71 9.19
C VAL A 263 -2.35 -4.10 9.47
N HIS A 264 -2.20 -3.41 10.60
CA HIS A 264 -0.95 -2.70 10.89
C HIS A 264 0.19 -3.67 11.19
N ARG A 265 1.44 -3.25 10.98
CA ARG A 265 2.57 -4.03 11.51
C ARG A 265 2.48 -4.16 13.02
N ARG A 266 3.01 -5.27 13.54
CA ARG A 266 3.20 -5.42 14.97
C ARG A 266 4.58 -5.00 15.38
N TYR A 267 4.64 -4.49 16.58
CA TYR A 267 5.81 -4.11 17.28
C TYR A 267 6.87 -5.23 17.40
N GLY A 268 8.14 -4.90 17.18
CA GLY A 268 9.27 -5.81 17.45
C GLY A 268 9.41 -6.97 16.47
N THR A 269 8.51 -7.07 15.50
CA THR A 269 8.58 -8.03 14.41
C THR A 269 8.61 -7.26 13.10
N LYS A 270 9.75 -7.30 12.40
CA LYS A 270 9.71 -7.03 10.95
C LYS A 270 8.80 -8.08 10.29
N GLU A 271 8.90 -9.31 10.80
CA GLU A 271 8.29 -10.52 10.26
C GLU A 271 6.93 -10.77 10.93
N ARG A 272 5.82 -10.31 10.33
CA ARG A 272 4.47 -10.63 10.79
C ARG A 272 3.72 -11.46 9.77
N ILE A 273 3.71 -12.77 9.99
CA ILE A 273 2.74 -13.67 9.38
C ILE A 273 1.65 -13.88 10.43
N LEU A 274 0.39 -13.67 10.03
CA LEU A 274 -0.75 -13.88 10.92
C LEU A 274 -0.91 -15.39 11.18
N ASP A 275 -1.17 -15.75 12.44
CA ASP A 275 -1.50 -17.13 12.80
C ASP A 275 -2.97 -17.46 12.50
N ASP A 276 -3.35 -18.73 12.66
CA ASP A 276 -4.71 -19.20 12.39
C ASP A 276 -5.78 -18.49 13.23
N GLY A 277 -5.42 -18.02 14.44
CA GLY A 277 -6.32 -17.26 15.30
C GLY A 277 -6.55 -15.84 14.79
N GLU A 278 -5.48 -15.16 14.34
CA GLU A 278 -5.58 -13.84 13.72
C GLU A 278 -6.32 -13.88 12.37
N ILE A 279 -6.11 -14.92 11.56
CA ILE A 279 -6.88 -15.15 10.32
C ILE A 279 -8.33 -15.49 10.64
N GLY A 280 -8.56 -16.40 11.58
CA GLY A 280 -9.90 -16.81 12.03
C GLY A 280 -10.74 -15.62 12.50
N PHE A 281 -10.14 -14.70 13.26
CA PHE A 281 -10.80 -13.46 13.65
C PHE A 281 -11.33 -12.68 12.44
N TRP A 282 -10.52 -12.51 11.39
CA TRP A 282 -10.96 -11.73 10.22
C TRP A 282 -12.06 -12.44 9.44
N VAL A 283 -12.01 -13.77 9.38
CA VAL A 283 -13.10 -14.58 8.80
C VAL A 283 -14.39 -14.40 9.60
N GLU A 284 -14.33 -14.40 10.93
CA GLU A 284 -15.49 -14.13 11.79
C GLU A 284 -16.06 -12.73 11.56
N GLN A 285 -15.19 -11.71 11.42
CA GLN A 285 -15.64 -10.36 11.07
C GLN A 285 -16.35 -10.32 9.72
N LEU A 286 -15.82 -11.04 8.72
CA LEU A 286 -16.42 -11.10 7.38
C LEU A 286 -17.74 -11.89 7.34
N ALA A 287 -17.90 -12.94 8.15
CA ALA A 287 -19.08 -13.80 8.11
C ALA A 287 -20.41 -13.05 8.38
N GLY A 288 -20.38 -11.99 9.20
CA GLY A 288 -21.53 -11.14 9.48
C GLY A 288 -21.52 -9.79 8.74
N PHE A 289 -20.56 -9.57 7.86
CA PHE A 289 -20.35 -8.28 7.21
C PHE A 289 -21.20 -8.13 5.95
N ASP A 290 -22.07 -7.10 5.92
CA ASP A 290 -22.77 -6.68 4.71
C ASP A 290 -21.75 -6.04 3.75
N ALA A 291 -21.32 -6.78 2.73
CA ALA A 291 -20.29 -6.33 1.81
C ALA A 291 -20.76 -5.12 0.95
N PRO A 292 -19.85 -4.20 0.58
CA PRO A 292 -20.17 -3.08 -0.30
C PRO A 292 -20.64 -3.57 -1.68
N GLN A 293 -21.76 -3.03 -2.16
CA GLN A 293 -22.36 -3.47 -3.44
C GLN A 293 -21.75 -2.78 -4.66
N ASN A 294 -21.10 -1.63 -4.48
CA ASN A 294 -20.58 -0.79 -5.57
C ASN A 294 -19.05 -0.71 -5.59
N GLY A 295 -18.36 -1.44 -4.72
CA GLY A 295 -16.89 -1.52 -4.73
C GLY A 295 -16.35 -2.68 -3.90
N PRO A 296 -15.02 -2.77 -3.77
CA PRO A 296 -14.36 -3.88 -3.10
C PRO A 296 -14.25 -3.69 -1.59
N VAL A 297 -13.84 -4.76 -0.92
CA VAL A 297 -13.25 -4.72 0.41
C VAL A 297 -11.73 -4.72 0.24
N TRP A 298 -11.10 -3.55 0.32
CA TRP A 298 -9.65 -3.46 0.27
C TRP A 298 -9.03 -3.98 1.57
N VAL A 299 -7.96 -4.75 1.45
CA VAL A 299 -7.15 -5.21 2.59
C VAL A 299 -5.73 -4.70 2.41
N ALA A 300 -5.35 -3.72 3.22
CA ALA A 300 -4.01 -3.15 3.24
C ALA A 300 -3.16 -3.84 4.32
N TRP A 301 -2.24 -4.67 3.85
CA TRP A 301 -1.30 -5.40 4.69
C TRP A 301 -0.10 -4.50 5.04
N GLY A 302 -0.07 -4.00 6.27
CA GLY A 302 1.08 -3.31 6.86
C GLY A 302 2.20 -4.26 7.29
N THR A 303 2.11 -5.56 7.00
CA THR A 303 3.11 -6.59 7.33
C THR A 303 4.28 -6.60 6.35
N GLU A 304 4.96 -5.46 6.19
CA GLU A 304 5.91 -5.15 5.10
C GLU A 304 7.29 -5.83 5.21
N TRP A 305 7.32 -7.15 5.38
CA TRP A 305 8.54 -7.96 5.39
C TRP A 305 8.42 -9.15 4.46
N LEU A 306 9.34 -9.17 3.48
CA LEU A 306 9.40 -10.21 2.44
C LEU A 306 7.99 -10.56 1.94
N ASP A 307 7.64 -11.84 1.88
CA ASP A 307 6.37 -12.35 1.37
C ASP A 307 5.26 -12.43 2.43
N ALA A 308 5.46 -11.91 3.64
CA ALA A 308 4.43 -11.96 4.67
C ALA A 308 3.06 -11.41 4.21
N PRO A 309 2.97 -10.29 3.45
CA PRO A 309 1.68 -9.84 2.89
C PRO A 309 1.02 -10.85 1.95
N LEU A 310 1.81 -11.58 1.14
CA LEU A 310 1.29 -12.61 0.23
C LEU A 310 0.80 -13.81 1.03
N THR A 311 1.57 -14.26 2.02
CA THR A 311 1.18 -15.35 2.91
C THR A 311 -0.13 -15.03 3.63
N ASN A 312 -0.25 -13.80 4.16
CA ASN A 312 -1.44 -13.35 4.87
C ASN A 312 -2.65 -13.22 3.94
N ALA A 313 -2.47 -12.65 2.73
CA ALA A 313 -3.52 -12.56 1.72
C ALA A 313 -4.05 -13.95 1.35
N ASN A 314 -3.15 -14.89 1.01
CA ASN A 314 -3.52 -16.25 0.63
C ASN A 314 -4.22 -17.01 1.79
N ALA A 315 -3.76 -16.81 3.02
CA ALA A 315 -4.38 -17.42 4.19
C ALA A 315 -5.81 -16.91 4.41
N LEU A 316 -6.01 -15.58 4.28
CA LEU A 316 -7.33 -14.97 4.41
C LEU A 316 -8.28 -15.40 3.28
N ASP A 317 -7.82 -15.37 2.02
CA ASP A 317 -8.63 -15.82 0.86
C ASP A 317 -9.05 -17.28 1.00
N LYS A 318 -8.13 -18.16 1.42
CA LYS A 318 -8.41 -19.58 1.64
C LYS A 318 -9.44 -19.78 2.76
N ALA A 319 -9.33 -19.02 3.84
CA ALA A 319 -10.20 -19.19 5.01
C ALA A 319 -11.58 -18.52 4.82
N ALA A 320 -11.65 -17.39 4.10
CA ALA A 320 -12.89 -16.69 3.79
C ALA A 320 -13.69 -17.37 2.66
N GLY A 321 -13.01 -18.09 1.77
CA GLY A 321 -13.62 -18.88 0.69
C GLY A 321 -14.01 -18.08 -0.56
N GLU A 322 -14.52 -18.79 -1.56
CA GLU A 322 -14.80 -18.26 -2.92
C GLU A 322 -15.86 -17.17 -2.98
N ALA A 323 -16.63 -16.94 -1.91
CA ALA A 323 -17.59 -15.84 -1.86
C ALA A 323 -16.89 -14.48 -1.68
N TRP A 324 -15.74 -14.48 -1.00
CA TRP A 324 -14.98 -13.28 -0.67
C TRP A 324 -13.76 -13.08 -1.55
N SER A 325 -13.05 -14.17 -1.86
CA SER A 325 -11.78 -14.09 -2.59
C SER A 325 -11.95 -13.58 -4.01
N PHE A 326 -10.92 -12.91 -4.52
CA PHE A 326 -10.80 -12.50 -5.92
C PHE A 326 -9.41 -12.81 -6.44
N ASP A 327 -9.33 -13.68 -7.45
CA ASP A 327 -8.07 -14.03 -8.10
C ASP A 327 -7.59 -12.92 -9.04
N TRP A 328 -7.00 -11.89 -8.44
CA TRP A 328 -6.43 -10.75 -9.16
C TRP A 328 -5.35 -11.20 -10.16
N TYR A 329 -4.42 -12.04 -9.71
CA TYR A 329 -3.28 -12.46 -10.51
C TYR A 329 -3.71 -13.35 -11.69
N GLY A 330 -4.60 -14.31 -11.47
CA GLY A 330 -5.16 -15.16 -12.53
C GLY A 330 -5.96 -14.37 -13.56
N THR A 331 -6.74 -13.38 -13.12
CA THR A 331 -7.50 -12.49 -14.01
C THR A 331 -6.58 -11.68 -14.94
N ARG A 332 -5.36 -11.35 -14.48
CA ARG A 332 -4.35 -10.64 -15.29
C ARG A 332 -3.49 -11.55 -16.15
N SER A 333 -3.04 -12.68 -15.60
CA SER A 333 -2.16 -13.62 -16.30
C SER A 333 -2.85 -14.35 -17.45
N SER A 334 -4.16 -14.64 -17.34
CA SER A 334 -4.97 -15.19 -18.42
C SER A 334 -5.13 -14.26 -19.63
N ARG A 335 -5.05 -12.93 -19.42
CA ARG A 335 -5.04 -11.91 -20.48
C ARG A 335 -3.65 -11.58 -21.03
N ALA A 336 -2.59 -12.05 -20.37
CA ALA A 336 -1.20 -11.88 -20.81
C ALA A 336 -0.74 -12.94 -21.84
N ARG A 337 -1.62 -13.87 -22.24
CA ARG A 337 -1.38 -14.69 -23.45
C ARG A 337 -2.02 -13.99 -24.64
N PRO A 338 -1.25 -13.35 -25.54
CA PRO A 338 -1.76 -13.16 -26.89
C PRO A 338 -2.17 -14.55 -27.38
N LYS A 339 -3.40 -14.67 -27.88
CA LYS A 339 -3.74 -15.80 -28.74
C LYS A 339 -2.72 -15.73 -29.88
N SER A 340 -1.70 -16.60 -29.85
CA SER A 340 -0.91 -16.86 -31.05
C SER A 340 -1.96 -17.26 -32.09
N SER A 341 -2.16 -16.41 -33.09
CA SER A 341 -2.80 -16.84 -34.32
C SER A 341 -2.15 -18.15 -34.71
N ALA A 342 -2.97 -19.19 -34.89
CA ALA A 342 -2.53 -20.45 -35.43
C ALA A 342 -1.80 -20.18 -36.75
N ALA A 343 -0.47 -20.19 -36.70
CA ALA A 343 0.42 -20.20 -37.83
C ALA A 343 1.52 -21.20 -37.48
N GLU A 344 1.26 -22.42 -37.94
CA GLU A 344 2.19 -23.50 -38.25
C GLU A 344 3.43 -23.64 -37.37
N SER A 345 3.39 -24.72 -36.57
CA SER A 345 4.54 -25.37 -35.99
C SER A 345 5.66 -25.58 -37.02
N SER A 346 6.72 -24.78 -36.94
CA SER A 346 8.04 -25.20 -37.40
C SER A 346 9.02 -24.95 -36.27
N SER A 347 9.53 -26.05 -35.72
CA SER A 347 10.45 -26.02 -34.60
C SER A 347 11.77 -25.38 -35.03
N ILE A 348 12.37 -24.64 -34.10
CA ILE A 348 13.73 -24.07 -34.10
C ILE A 348 14.83 -25.13 -34.42
N ALA A 349 14.47 -26.41 -34.54
CA ALA A 349 15.33 -27.50 -34.98
C ALA A 349 15.74 -27.44 -36.47
N ARG A 350 15.11 -26.60 -37.32
CA ARG A 350 15.53 -26.43 -38.73
C ARG A 350 16.54 -25.30 -38.98
N LEU A 351 16.81 -24.44 -37.99
CA LEU A 351 17.77 -23.33 -38.12
C LEU A 351 19.25 -23.75 -38.00
N PHE A 352 19.53 -25.03 -37.70
CA PHE A 352 20.89 -25.59 -37.63
C PHE A 352 21.19 -26.65 -38.71
N ALA A 353 20.32 -26.82 -39.70
CA ALA A 353 20.48 -27.82 -40.76
C ALA A 353 20.70 -27.18 -42.14
N ALA A 354 21.71 -26.31 -42.26
CA ALA A 354 22.26 -25.90 -43.56
C ALA A 354 23.63 -25.23 -43.38
N ALA A 355 24.68 -26.03 -43.19
CA ALA A 355 26.05 -25.61 -43.47
C ALA A 355 26.77 -26.76 -44.21
N PRO A 356 27.36 -26.51 -45.40
CA PRO A 356 28.07 -27.53 -46.16
C PRO A 356 29.39 -27.92 -45.47
N PRO A 357 29.93 -29.14 -45.72
CA PRO A 357 31.11 -29.64 -45.02
C PRO A 357 32.35 -28.88 -45.48
N ARG A 358 33.07 -28.23 -44.55
CA ARG A 358 34.43 -27.78 -44.81
C ARG A 358 35.41 -28.94 -44.64
N SER A 359 36.28 -29.06 -45.62
CA SER A 359 37.23 -30.15 -45.89
C SER A 359 38.28 -30.34 -44.80
N LYS A 360 38.71 -31.61 -44.67
CA LYS A 360 39.92 -32.02 -43.96
C LYS A 360 41.16 -31.47 -44.68
N ASN A 361 41.77 -30.43 -44.12
CA ASN A 361 43.21 -30.20 -44.09
C ASN A 361 43.46 -28.87 -43.38
N ASP A 362 43.98 -28.96 -42.16
CA ASP A 362 45.01 -28.08 -41.58
C ASP A 362 45.01 -28.29 -40.06
N ALA A 363 45.42 -29.50 -39.68
CA ALA A 363 45.88 -29.82 -38.34
C ALA A 363 47.41 -29.85 -38.38
N ALA A 364 48.06 -28.73 -38.05
CA ALA A 364 49.40 -28.65 -37.44
C ALA A 364 49.85 -27.18 -37.35
N ARG A 365 50.55 -26.85 -36.24
CA ARG A 365 51.16 -25.55 -35.84
C ARG A 365 50.16 -24.57 -35.20
N VAL A 366 50.32 -24.03 -33.99
CA VAL A 366 51.46 -23.90 -33.06
C VAL A 366 50.93 -23.72 -31.63
N ILE A 367 51.74 -24.18 -30.68
CA ILE A 367 51.63 -24.18 -29.22
C ILE A 367 51.78 -22.76 -28.63
N ALA A 368 51.05 -22.44 -27.55
CA ALA A 368 51.53 -21.82 -26.29
C ALA A 368 50.60 -20.75 -25.68
N SER A 369 50.47 -20.85 -24.34
CA SER A 369 49.93 -19.85 -23.37
C SER A 369 48.41 -19.65 -23.41
N THR A 370 47.64 -19.62 -22.31
CA THR A 370 47.96 -19.43 -20.89
C THR A 370 46.80 -19.97 -20.05
N GLU A 371 47.16 -20.79 -19.07
CA GLU A 371 46.62 -20.92 -17.71
C GLU A 371 45.10 -20.99 -17.37
N LYS A 372 44.76 -22.20 -16.91
CA LYS A 372 44.12 -22.54 -15.61
C LYS A 372 42.68 -22.08 -15.33
N ARG A 373 41.79 -22.98 -15.76
CA ARG A 373 40.48 -23.29 -15.16
C ARG A 373 40.62 -23.77 -13.70
N VAL A 374 39.84 -23.21 -12.78
CA VAL A 374 39.52 -23.84 -11.48
C VAL A 374 37.99 -23.85 -11.30
N LYS A 375 37.48 -25.03 -10.94
CA LYS A 375 36.06 -25.37 -10.70
C LYS A 375 35.55 -24.79 -9.36
N PRO A 376 34.23 -24.59 -9.21
CA PRO A 376 33.66 -24.04 -7.98
C PRO A 376 33.62 -25.09 -6.84
N LYS A 377 33.94 -24.68 -5.62
CA LYS A 377 33.70 -25.44 -4.38
C LYS A 377 32.53 -24.87 -3.60
N THR A 378 31.79 -25.78 -2.99
CA THR A 378 30.52 -25.69 -2.27
C THR A 378 30.60 -25.07 -0.87
N LEU A 379 29.42 -24.65 -0.39
CA LEU A 379 29.02 -24.27 0.97
C LEU A 379 29.71 -25.04 2.11
N SER A 380 30.18 -24.30 3.14
CA SER A 380 30.07 -24.58 4.58
C SER A 380 31.27 -23.98 5.35
N ALA A 381 31.00 -23.53 6.57
CA ALA A 381 31.94 -23.13 7.64
C ALA A 381 32.42 -21.68 7.66
N CYS A 382 31.79 -20.86 8.53
CA CYS A 382 32.46 -19.74 9.21
C CYS A 382 31.69 -19.27 10.46
N TRP A 383 31.20 -20.16 11.33
CA TRP A 383 30.74 -19.78 12.68
C TRP A 383 31.06 -20.92 13.67
N ALA A 384 32.25 -20.88 14.26
CA ALA A 384 32.57 -21.64 15.46
C ALA A 384 33.78 -21.05 16.20
N ARG A 385 33.53 -20.67 17.46
CA ARG A 385 34.45 -20.57 18.61
C ARG A 385 35.40 -19.36 18.70
N ALA A 386 35.13 -18.52 19.69
CA ALA A 386 35.91 -18.52 20.92
C ALA A 386 35.10 -17.90 22.08
N ASP A 387 34.87 -18.70 23.12
CA ASP A 387 34.33 -18.30 24.42
C ASP A 387 35.47 -18.00 25.41
N ALA A 388 35.15 -17.10 26.35
CA ALA A 388 35.53 -17.05 27.77
C ALA A 388 36.97 -16.69 28.20
N THR A 389 37.08 -15.62 29.00
CA THR A 389 37.37 -15.59 30.47
C THR A 389 37.67 -14.14 30.89
N GLU A 390 36.85 -13.48 31.72
CA GLU A 390 36.78 -13.43 33.20
C GLU A 390 37.39 -12.16 33.83
N ALA A 391 36.65 -11.65 34.84
CA ALA A 391 37.07 -10.94 36.06
C ALA A 391 37.46 -9.43 36.04
N ASN A 392 36.59 -8.68 36.75
CA ASN A 392 36.72 -7.37 37.42
C ASN A 392 37.79 -7.41 38.58
N PRO A 393 38.07 -6.37 39.42
CA PRO A 393 37.54 -4.99 39.49
C PRO A 393 38.54 -3.84 39.87
N SER A 394 38.02 -2.59 39.81
CA SER A 394 38.22 -1.43 40.75
C SER A 394 39.59 -0.72 40.87
N PRO A 395 39.66 0.53 41.40
CA PRO A 395 38.76 1.28 42.29
C PRO A 395 37.79 2.27 41.63
#